data_AF-A0AAW1V598-F1
#
_entry.id   AF-A0AAW1V598-F1
#
_cell.length_a   1.000
_cell.length_b   1.000
_cell.length_c   1.000
_cell.angle_alpha   90.00
_cell.angle_beta   90.00
_cell.angle_gamma   90.00
#
_symmetry.space_group_name_H-M   'P 1'
#
loop_
_entity.id
_entity.type
_entity.pdbx_description
1 polymer ?
#
loop_
_entity_poly.entity_id
_entity_poly.type
_entity_poly.pdbx_seq_one_letter_code
_entity_poly.pdbx_strand_id
1 'polypeptide(L)'
;MIPETEKRTADHNHSSAPHLDEDGLIIPRKPANPVKENPERQNLHKELAFYQKIGKNVLNQKSELQRALEKQKDNLAKKELENNIQARQPELEKVIAERAKKLEGKTNDSQNEDDKVLNSDFLQARMKLKTRTDSK
;
A
#
# COMPACT_ATOMS: atom_id res chain seq x y z
N MET A 1 30.66 22.69 -9.58
CA MET A 1 29.77 23.75 -9.06
C MET A 1 28.57 23.07 -8.44
N ILE A 2 28.45 23.11 -7.11
CA ILE A 2 27.32 22.52 -6.36
C ILE A 2 26.37 23.70 -6.03
N PRO A 3 25.05 23.58 -6.26
CA PRO A 3 24.12 24.70 -6.14
C PRO A 3 23.93 25.13 -4.68
N GLU A 4 23.80 26.45 -4.54
CA GLU A 4 23.89 27.27 -3.33
C GLU A 4 22.58 27.28 -2.53
N THR A 5 22.09 26.10 -2.12
CA THR A 5 20.80 25.99 -1.38
C THR A 5 20.88 25.38 0.01
N GLU A 6 22.06 25.03 0.51
CA GLU A 6 22.25 24.71 1.94
C GLU A 6 22.77 25.92 2.72
N LYS A 7 21.98 26.99 2.78
CA LYS A 7 22.10 27.94 3.90
C LYS A 7 21.59 27.25 5.15
N ARG A 8 22.47 26.46 5.77
CA ARG A 8 22.31 25.98 7.14
C ARG A 8 22.22 27.21 8.05
N THR A 9 21.01 27.62 8.41
CA THR A 9 20.77 28.46 9.59
C THR A 9 21.01 27.59 10.81
N ALA A 10 22.29 27.33 11.09
CA ALA A 10 22.75 26.68 12.29
C ALA A 10 22.89 27.73 13.39
N ASP A 11 21.79 28.37 13.79
CA ASP A 11 21.76 29.20 15.00
C ASP A 11 21.68 28.27 16.22
N HIS A 12 22.81 27.63 16.51
CA HIS A 12 23.05 26.87 17.73
C HIS A 12 23.09 27.84 18.91
N ASN A 13 21.94 28.23 19.44
CA ASN A 13 21.85 29.15 20.57
C ASN A 13 21.91 28.43 21.93
N HIS A 14 22.89 27.54 22.08
CA HIS A 14 23.32 26.99 23.38
C HIS A 14 24.76 27.42 23.67
N SER A 15 25.07 28.72 23.53
CA SER A 15 26.30 29.36 24.03
C SER A 15 26.35 30.87 23.69
N SER A 16 25.23 31.59 23.58
CA SER A 16 25.33 33.05 23.45
C SER A 16 25.52 33.69 24.83
N ALA A 17 26.48 34.61 24.92
CA ALA A 17 26.74 35.38 26.12
C ALA A 17 25.45 36.04 26.63
N PRO A 18 25.25 36.10 27.96
CA PRO A 18 24.06 36.72 28.53
C PRO A 18 23.97 38.18 28.06
N HIS A 19 22.77 38.59 27.65
CA HIS A 19 22.52 39.96 27.25
C HIS A 19 22.33 40.81 28.49
N LEU A 20 23.18 41.82 28.63
CA LEU A 20 23.19 42.75 29.74
C LEU A 20 22.48 44.05 29.32
N ASP A 21 21.81 44.70 30.27
CA ASP A 21 21.32 46.07 30.11
C ASP A 21 22.44 47.12 30.29
N GLU A 22 22.10 48.40 30.18
CA GLU A 22 23.05 49.51 30.34
C GLU A 22 23.69 49.57 31.73
N ASP A 23 23.02 49.01 32.74
CA ASP A 23 23.48 48.88 34.12
C ASP A 23 24.25 47.57 34.38
N GLY A 24 24.45 46.74 33.35
CA GLY A 24 25.18 45.48 33.41
C GLY A 24 24.39 44.30 34.00
N LEU A 25 23.08 44.43 34.20
CA LEU A 25 22.20 43.38 34.71
C LEU A 25 21.70 42.47 33.58
N ILE A 26 21.54 41.18 33.88
CA ILE A 26 21.08 40.19 32.90
C ILE A 26 19.60 40.42 32.60
N ILE A 27 19.28 40.61 31.32
CA ILE A 27 17.90 40.77 30.86
C ILE A 27 17.21 39.39 30.82
N PRO A 28 16.04 39.21 31.46
CA PRO A 28 15.27 37.98 31.39
C PRO A 28 14.92 37.60 29.95
N ARG A 29 15.15 36.33 29.59
CA ARG A 29 14.83 35.78 28.25
C ARG A 29 14.04 34.50 28.37
N LYS A 30 13.13 34.29 27.42
CA LYS A 30 12.41 33.02 27.30
C LYS A 30 13.36 31.97 26.72
N PRO A 31 13.44 30.75 27.31
CA PRO A 31 14.22 29.68 26.73
C PRO A 31 13.66 29.31 25.35
N ALA A 32 14.53 28.94 24.43
CA ALA A 32 14.15 28.49 23.10
C ALA A 32 13.30 27.21 23.20
N ASN A 33 12.23 27.13 22.40
CA ASN A 33 11.37 25.95 22.42
C ASN A 33 11.94 24.90 21.45
N PRO A 34 12.46 23.77 21.93
CA PRO A 34 13.14 22.79 21.09
C PRO A 34 12.24 22.18 20.00
N VAL A 35 10.92 22.22 20.17
CA VAL A 35 9.95 21.77 19.15
C VAL A 35 9.76 22.84 18.07
N LYS A 36 9.79 24.13 18.45
CA LYS A 36 9.66 25.23 17.47
C LYS A 36 10.94 25.45 16.68
N GLU A 37 12.09 25.29 17.32
CA GLU A 37 13.41 25.46 16.67
C GLU A 37 13.74 24.35 15.67
N ASN A 38 13.13 23.16 15.79
CA ASN A 38 13.39 22.03 14.89
C ASN A 38 12.21 21.81 13.90
N PRO A 39 12.28 22.34 12.66
CA PRO A 39 11.22 22.16 11.67
C PRO A 39 11.06 20.71 11.22
N GLU A 40 12.16 19.94 11.19
CA GLU A 40 12.13 18.51 10.85
C GLU A 40 11.30 17.72 11.87
N ARG A 41 11.46 18.01 13.17
CA ARG A 41 10.65 17.43 14.24
C ARG A 41 9.17 17.75 14.09
N GLN A 42 8.82 18.98 13.71
CA GLN A 42 7.43 19.37 13.47
C GLN A 42 6.84 18.65 12.27
N ASN A 43 7.60 18.51 11.19
CA ASN A 43 7.17 17.83 9.98
C ASN A 43 6.93 16.34 10.26
N LEU A 44 7.86 15.68 10.96
CA LEU A 44 7.69 14.29 11.40
C LEU A 44 6.43 14.13 12.27
N HIS A 45 6.19 15.05 13.20
CA HIS A 45 4.98 15.00 14.03
C HIS A 45 3.69 15.11 13.19
N LYS A 46 3.65 16.04 12.22
CA LYS A 46 2.49 16.21 11.32
C LYS A 46 2.26 14.95 10.48
N GLU A 47 3.33 14.38 9.94
CA GLU A 47 3.29 13.16 9.13
C GLU A 47 2.76 11.97 9.95
N LEU A 48 3.32 11.74 11.14
CA LEU A 48 2.86 10.67 12.04
C LEU A 48 1.38 10.84 12.43
N ALA A 49 0.97 12.06 12.77
CA ALA A 49 -0.43 12.35 13.11
C ALA A 49 -1.38 12.12 11.93
N PHE A 50 -0.96 12.47 10.71
CA PHE A 50 -1.72 12.21 9.49
C PHE A 50 -1.90 10.71 9.23
N TYR A 51 -0.82 9.93 9.33
CA TYR A 51 -0.89 8.48 9.14
C TYR A 51 -1.71 7.78 10.22
N GLN A 52 -1.62 8.24 11.47
CA GLN A 52 -2.47 7.76 12.55
C GLN A 52 -3.96 8.04 12.28
N LYS A 53 -4.30 9.25 11.80
CA LYS A 53 -5.68 9.60 11.41
C LYS A 53 -6.24 8.72 10.30
N ILE A 54 -5.38 8.29 9.36
CA ILE A 54 -5.76 7.40 8.25
C ILE A 54 -5.76 5.92 8.69
N GLY A 55 -5.19 5.59 9.86
CA GLY A 55 -5.05 4.22 10.34
C GLY A 55 -3.92 3.45 9.66
N LYS A 56 -2.92 4.13 9.10
CA LYS A 56 -1.73 3.52 8.49
C LYS A 56 -0.56 3.59 9.48
N ASN A 57 0.02 2.45 9.85
CA ASN A 57 1.18 2.41 10.76
C ASN A 57 2.47 2.54 9.96
N VAL A 58 3.22 3.64 10.09
CA VAL A 58 4.49 3.88 9.37
C VAL A 58 5.74 3.40 10.10
N LEU A 59 5.68 3.16 11.42
CA LEU A 59 6.86 2.78 12.22
C LEU A 59 7.34 1.35 11.98
N ASN A 60 6.53 0.49 11.33
CA ASN A 60 6.83 -0.93 11.14
C ASN A 60 6.48 -1.43 9.72
N GLN A 61 6.49 -0.56 8.72
CA GLN A 61 6.26 -0.99 7.34
C GLN A 61 7.53 -1.59 6.76
N LYS A 62 7.43 -2.83 6.26
CA LYS A 62 8.38 -3.32 5.25
C LYS A 62 8.38 -2.32 4.09
N SER A 63 9.55 -2.01 3.54
CA SER A 63 9.64 -1.17 2.35
C SER A 63 8.83 -1.78 1.20
N GLU A 64 8.39 -0.96 0.24
CA GLU A 64 7.69 -1.45 -0.95
C GLU A 64 8.49 -2.57 -1.65
N LEU A 65 9.81 -2.43 -1.72
CA LEU A 65 10.71 -3.45 -2.25
C LEU A 65 10.65 -4.75 -1.44
N GLN A 66 10.71 -4.66 -0.10
CA GLN A 66 10.62 -5.85 0.76
C GLN A 66 9.27 -6.55 0.61
N ARG A 67 8.17 -5.80 0.51
CA ARG A 67 6.83 -6.32 0.26
C ARG A 67 6.73 -7.01 -1.11
N ALA A 68 7.33 -6.42 -2.14
CA ALA A 68 7.37 -7.00 -3.49
C ALA A 68 8.19 -8.30 -3.52
N LEU A 69 9.36 -8.33 -2.88
CA LEU A 69 10.21 -9.51 -2.80
C LEU A 69 9.55 -10.65 -2.01
N GLU A 70 8.88 -10.35 -0.90
CA GLU A 70 8.13 -11.33 -0.14
C GLU A 70 6.99 -11.93 -0.98
N LYS A 71 6.20 -11.07 -1.64
CA LYS A 71 5.14 -11.51 -2.57
C LYS A 71 5.69 -12.39 -3.71
N GLN A 72 6.88 -12.08 -4.24
CA GLN A 72 7.53 -12.90 -5.25
C GLN A 72 7.91 -14.28 -4.71
N LYS A 73 8.50 -14.35 -3.51
CA LYS A 73 8.85 -15.61 -2.86
C LYS A 73 7.61 -16.47 -2.59
N ASP A 74 6.55 -15.88 -2.07
CA ASP A 74 5.29 -16.58 -1.80
C ASP A 74 4.67 -17.16 -3.08
N ASN A 75 4.69 -16.39 -4.18
CA ASN A 75 4.20 -16.86 -5.47
C ASN A 75 5.03 -18.03 -6.03
N LEU A 76 6.36 -17.98 -5.87
CA LEU A 76 7.23 -19.09 -6.29
C LEU A 76 6.95 -20.34 -5.48
N ALA A 77 6.89 -20.24 -4.15
CA ALA A 77 6.57 -21.35 -3.27
C ALA A 77 5.20 -21.97 -3.58
N LYS A 78 4.19 -21.12 -3.85
CA LYS A 78 2.86 -21.59 -4.26
C LYS A 78 2.90 -22.35 -5.58
N LYS A 79 3.64 -21.85 -6.58
CA LYS A 79 3.79 -22.51 -7.88
C LYS A 79 4.52 -23.85 -7.75
N GLU A 80 5.56 -23.92 -6.94
CA GLU A 80 6.28 -25.17 -6.66
C GLU A 80 5.38 -26.21 -5.98
N LEU A 81 4.59 -25.78 -5.00
CA LEU A 81 3.61 -26.63 -4.32
C LEU A 81 2.56 -27.16 -5.30
N GLU A 82 2.00 -26.30 -6.15
CA GLU A 82 1.02 -26.68 -7.16
C GLU A 82 1.61 -27.69 -8.17
N ASN A 83 2.83 -27.45 -8.65
CA ASN A 83 3.52 -28.39 -9.53
C ASN A 83 3.76 -29.74 -8.84
N ASN A 84 4.12 -29.75 -7.55
CA ASN A 84 4.33 -30.99 -6.80
C ASN A 84 3.03 -31.78 -6.63
N ILE A 85 1.93 -31.10 -6.34
CA ILE A 85 0.60 -31.71 -6.25
C ILE A 85 0.20 -32.28 -7.61
N GLN A 86 0.35 -31.52 -8.70
CA GLN A 86 0.02 -31.98 -10.06
C GLN A 86 0.90 -33.17 -10.51
N ALA A 87 2.17 -33.20 -10.11
CA ALA A 87 3.07 -34.33 -10.38
C ALA A 87 2.66 -35.60 -9.63
N ARG A 88 2.14 -35.46 -8.40
CA ARG A 88 1.68 -36.58 -7.56
C ARG A 88 0.23 -36.96 -7.78
N GLN A 89 -0.55 -36.17 -8.53
CA GLN A 89 -1.95 -36.47 -8.78
C GLN A 89 -2.09 -37.76 -9.62
N PRO A 90 -2.91 -38.72 -9.17
CA PRO A 90 -3.17 -39.95 -9.91
C PRO A 90 -3.88 -39.64 -11.24
N GLU A 91 -3.60 -40.44 -12.28
CA GLU A 91 -4.12 -40.20 -13.63
C GLU A 91 -5.66 -40.11 -13.69
N LEU A 92 -6.35 -40.92 -12.88
CA LEU A 92 -7.80 -40.89 -12.79
C LEU A 92 -8.35 -39.52 -12.34
N GLU A 93 -7.70 -38.88 -11.35
CA GLU A 93 -8.11 -37.55 -10.89
C GLU A 93 -7.92 -36.49 -11.99
N LYS A 94 -6.84 -36.58 -12.77
CA LYS A 94 -6.60 -35.71 -13.92
C LYS A 94 -7.72 -35.83 -14.96
N VAL A 95 -8.09 -37.07 -15.32
CA VAL A 95 -9.16 -37.34 -16.29
C VAL A 95 -10.53 -36.85 -15.78
N ILE A 96 -10.81 -37.04 -14.48
CA ILE A 96 -12.05 -36.52 -13.85
C ILE A 96 -12.07 -35.00 -13.91
N ALA A 97 -10.96 -34.33 -13.55
CA ALA A 97 -10.84 -32.88 -13.59
C ALA A 97 -10.98 -32.31 -15.02
N GLU A 98 -10.35 -32.95 -16.01
CA GLU A 98 -10.51 -32.57 -17.42
C GLU A 98 -11.95 -32.72 -17.90
N ARG A 99 -12.61 -33.83 -17.55
CA ARG A 99 -14.02 -34.06 -17.90
C ARG A 99 -14.93 -33.05 -17.22
N ALA A 100 -14.70 -32.72 -15.95
CA ALA A 100 -15.44 -31.68 -15.24
C ALA A 100 -15.27 -30.30 -15.91
N LYS A 101 -14.04 -29.89 -16.21
CA LYS A 101 -13.76 -28.63 -16.92
C LYS A 101 -14.43 -28.56 -18.29
N LYS A 102 -14.48 -29.68 -19.03
CA LYS A 102 -15.18 -29.76 -20.32
C LYS A 102 -16.70 -29.64 -20.18
N LEU A 103 -17.28 -30.12 -19.08
CA LEU A 103 -18.71 -29.94 -18.80
C LEU A 103 -19.03 -28.49 -18.44
N GLU A 104 -18.23 -27.86 -17.58
CA GLU A 104 -18.38 -26.43 -17.22
C GLU A 104 -18.21 -25.50 -18.44
N GLY A 105 -17.24 -25.79 -19.31
CA GLY A 105 -17.03 -25.04 -20.55
C GLY A 105 -18.25 -25.10 -21.46
N LYS A 106 -18.83 -26.29 -21.66
CA LYS A 106 -20.04 -26.47 -22.48
C LYS A 106 -21.26 -25.76 -21.91
N THR A 107 -21.45 -25.77 -20.58
CA THR A 107 -22.56 -25.03 -19.95
C THR A 107 -22.41 -23.52 -20.12
N ASN A 108 -21.18 -23.00 -20.07
CA ASN A 108 -20.92 -21.57 -20.26
C ASN A 108 -21.00 -21.17 -21.74
N ASP A 109 -20.47 -21.97 -22.66
CA ASP A 109 -20.53 -21.69 -24.10
C ASP A 109 -21.97 -21.68 -24.61
N SER A 110 -22.83 -22.60 -24.13
CA SER A 110 -24.27 -22.55 -24.45
C SER A 110 -24.99 -21.31 -23.90
N GLN A 111 -24.49 -20.67 -22.85
CA GLN A 111 -25.04 -19.40 -22.35
C GLN A 111 -24.47 -18.18 -23.09
N ASN A 112 -23.22 -18.25 -23.55
CA ASN A 112 -22.49 -17.15 -24.17
C ASN A 112 -22.78 -16.96 -25.67
N GLU A 113 -23.21 -18.01 -26.39
CA GLU A 113 -23.55 -17.89 -27.81
C GLU A 113 -24.78 -17.00 -28.05
N ASP A 114 -25.74 -16.98 -27.12
CA ASP A 114 -26.85 -16.01 -27.15
C ASP A 114 -26.36 -14.57 -26.93
N ASP A 115 -25.31 -14.37 -26.13
CA ASP A 115 -24.77 -13.06 -25.78
C ASP A 115 -23.87 -12.46 -26.89
N LYS A 116 -23.34 -13.26 -27.82
CA LYS A 116 -22.57 -12.75 -28.96
C LYS A 116 -23.40 -11.98 -29.99
N VAL A 117 -24.71 -12.26 -30.06
CA VAL A 117 -25.62 -11.66 -31.05
C VAL A 117 -26.28 -10.38 -30.49
N LEU A 118 -26.15 -10.13 -29.19
CA LEU A 118 -26.87 -9.07 -28.48
C LEU A 118 -26.04 -7.77 -28.41
N ASN A 119 -26.74 -6.64 -28.51
CA ASN A 119 -26.15 -5.30 -28.36
C ASN A 119 -25.55 -5.14 -26.94
N SER A 120 -24.40 -4.47 -26.83
CA SER A 120 -23.69 -4.09 -25.59
C SER A 120 -24.62 -3.67 -24.45
N ASP A 121 -25.58 -2.80 -24.73
CA ASP A 121 -26.50 -2.26 -23.71
C ASP A 121 -27.42 -3.34 -23.14
N PHE A 122 -27.81 -4.31 -23.97
CA PHE A 122 -28.64 -5.44 -23.59
C PHE A 122 -27.86 -6.46 -22.74
N LEU A 123 -26.58 -6.69 -23.07
CA LEU A 123 -25.65 -7.48 -22.25
C LEU A 123 -25.56 -6.89 -20.84
N GLN A 124 -25.38 -5.58 -20.74
CA GLN A 124 -25.24 -4.90 -19.46
C GLN A 124 -26.52 -4.95 -18.61
N ALA A 125 -27.69 -4.84 -19.23
CA ALA A 125 -28.99 -5.02 -18.56
C ALA A 125 -29.17 -6.45 -18.03
N ARG A 126 -28.81 -7.46 -18.83
CA ARG A 126 -28.86 -8.87 -18.45
C ARG A 126 -27.93 -9.18 -17.27
N MET A 127 -26.70 -8.67 -17.28
CA MET A 127 -25.76 -8.84 -16.17
C MET A 127 -26.30 -8.25 -14.85
N LYS A 128 -26.91 -7.05 -14.89
CA LYS A 128 -27.52 -6.41 -13.72
C LYS A 128 -28.75 -7.16 -13.20
N LEU A 129 -29.43 -7.93 -14.04
CA LEU A 129 -30.57 -8.75 -13.66
C LEU A 129 -30.13 -10.06 -13.01
N LYS A 130 -29.09 -10.72 -13.57
CA LYS A 130 -28.54 -11.99 -13.05
C LYS A 130 -28.02 -11.85 -11.61
N THR A 131 -27.33 -10.76 -11.30
CA THR A 131 -26.80 -10.53 -9.94
C THR A 131 -27.89 -10.39 -8.87
N ARG A 132 -29.13 -10.03 -9.27
CA ARG A 132 -30.26 -9.89 -8.35
C ARG A 132 -30.98 -11.21 -8.06
N THR A 133 -30.94 -12.18 -8.99
CA THR A 133 -31.65 -13.46 -8.82
C THR A 133 -30.89 -14.46 -7.95
N ASP A 134 -29.56 -14.34 -7.88
CA ASP A 134 -28.70 -15.25 -7.11
C ASP A 134 -28.56 -14.87 -5.61
N SER A 135 -29.21 -13.78 -5.17
CA SER A 135 -29.13 -13.25 -3.78
C SER A 135 -30.22 -13.79 -2.84
N LYS A 136 -30.58 -15.07 -2.93
CA LYS A 136 -31.66 -15.66 -2.11
C LYS A 136 -31.17 -16.80 -1.21
#